data_AF-A0AAF1BXA2-F1
#
_entry.id   AF-A0AAF1BXA2-F1
#
_cell.length_a   1.000
_cell.length_b   1.000
_cell.length_c   1.000
_cell.angle_alpha   90.00
_cell.angle_beta   90.00
_cell.angle_gamma   90.00
#
_symmetry.space_group_name_H-M   'P 1'
#
loop_
_entity.id
_entity.type
_entity.pdbx_description
1 polymer ?
#
loop_
_entity_poly.entity_id
_entity_poly.type
_entity_poly.pdbx_seq_one_letter_code
_entity_poly.pdbx_strand_id
1 'polypeptide(L)'
;MVLLVAIGGWLLYDSGVFYRSSTPSTRPTVVETVVVPPSDTGTAAEPSTKSRASSPTSEGADSGQRASLADLPGNATPVGNGGDTKFTSQATGSEHTSSPFAEAVGEAFRDEYYKTKKPPTSLHVYSPVTKKTYSMKCTVSNNIATCTGGNRAIVYVW
;
A
#
# COMPACT_ATOMS: atom_id res chain seq x y z
N MET A 1 -31.20 36.82 52.05
CA MET A 1 -32.29 36.84 51.04
C MET A 1 -32.11 35.60 50.19
N VAL A 2 -32.97 34.59 50.36
CA VAL A 2 -34.12 34.24 49.48
C VAL A 2 -33.70 33.32 48.32
N LEU A 3 -34.41 32.20 48.23
CA LEU A 3 -34.23 31.02 47.37
C LEU A 3 -35.25 31.02 46.22
N LEU A 4 -34.83 30.64 45.00
CA LEU A 4 -35.60 29.90 43.95
C LEU A 4 -34.55 29.14 43.10
N VAL A 5 -34.66 27.87 42.67
CA VAL A 5 -35.74 26.85 42.61
C VAL A 5 -36.55 26.76 41.29
N ALA A 6 -35.85 26.33 40.23
CA ALA A 6 -36.12 25.08 39.49
C ALA A 6 -37.19 24.96 38.35
N ILE A 7 -37.09 23.79 37.70
CA ILE A 7 -38.05 23.01 36.88
C ILE A 7 -38.19 23.34 35.37
N GLY A 8 -38.04 22.28 34.56
CA GLY A 8 -38.46 22.19 33.15
C GLY A 8 -37.34 21.62 32.26
N GLY A 9 -37.46 20.48 31.59
CA GLY A 9 -38.59 19.55 31.43
C GLY A 9 -38.40 18.83 30.08
N TRP A 10 -38.48 17.50 30.05
CA TRP A 10 -38.23 16.71 28.84
C TRP A 10 -39.22 17.07 27.71
N LEU A 11 -38.71 17.25 26.49
CA LEU A 11 -39.49 17.07 25.27
C LEU A 11 -38.73 16.19 24.28
N LEU A 12 -39.36 15.05 23.97
CA LEU A 12 -38.99 14.15 22.90
C LEU A 12 -39.29 14.84 21.57
N TYR A 13 -38.33 14.88 20.64
CA TYR A 13 -38.61 15.25 19.25
C TYR A 13 -38.71 13.97 18.41
N ASP A 14 -39.92 13.43 18.37
CA ASP A 14 -40.32 12.37 17.45
C ASP A 14 -41.12 12.97 16.27
N SER A 15 -41.30 12.19 15.21
CA SER A 15 -42.28 12.37 14.13
C SER A 15 -41.97 13.39 13.01
N GLY A 16 -41.38 12.86 11.92
CA GLY A 16 -41.53 13.39 10.56
C GLY A 16 -40.29 13.27 9.68
N VAL A 17 -40.32 12.93 8.39
CA VAL A 17 -41.44 12.57 7.48
C VAL A 17 -40.84 11.68 6.36
N PHE A 18 -41.38 10.47 6.19
CA PHE A 18 -41.47 9.70 4.94
C PHE A 18 -40.25 9.70 3.96
N TYR A 19 -39.28 8.81 4.16
CA TYR A 19 -38.49 8.31 3.03
C TYR A 19 -39.32 7.31 2.21
N ARG A 20 -39.77 7.73 1.02
CA ARG A 20 -40.55 6.91 0.10
C ARG A 20 -39.72 5.74 -0.44
N SER A 21 -40.06 4.52 -0.01
CA SER A 21 -39.72 3.28 -0.71
C SER A 21 -40.24 3.36 -2.15
N SER A 22 -39.34 3.64 -3.09
CA SER A 22 -39.64 3.74 -4.52
C SER A 22 -39.05 2.53 -5.22
N THR A 23 -39.72 1.38 -5.12
CA THR A 23 -39.44 0.19 -5.93
C THR A 23 -39.98 0.40 -7.34
N PRO A 24 -39.14 0.47 -8.39
CA PRO A 24 -39.64 0.47 -9.76
C PRO A 24 -40.12 -0.94 -10.10
N SER A 25 -41.43 -1.09 -10.26
CA SER A 25 -42.04 -2.36 -10.68
C SER A 25 -41.60 -2.75 -12.10
N THR A 26 -41.33 -4.03 -12.28
CA THR A 26 -41.04 -4.70 -13.54
C THR A 26 -42.07 -4.35 -14.63
N ARG A 27 -41.58 -4.00 -15.82
CA ARG A 27 -42.33 -4.14 -17.08
C ARG A 27 -41.42 -4.84 -18.10
N PRO A 28 -41.74 -6.07 -18.56
CA PRO A 28 -40.90 -6.77 -19.51
C PRO A 28 -41.15 -6.22 -20.93
N THR A 29 -40.11 -5.93 -21.70
CA THR A 29 -40.25 -5.56 -23.11
C THR A 29 -39.00 -5.99 -23.90
N VAL A 30 -39.24 -6.94 -24.81
CA VAL A 30 -38.40 -7.35 -25.96
C VAL A 30 -37.02 -7.96 -25.65
N VAL A 31 -36.88 -9.22 -26.05
CA VAL A 31 -35.60 -9.88 -26.31
C VAL A 31 -35.16 -9.49 -27.72
N GLU A 32 -33.99 -8.89 -27.87
CA GLU A 32 -33.29 -8.83 -29.16
C GLU A 32 -32.05 -9.73 -29.10
N THR A 33 -32.12 -10.88 -29.75
CA THR A 33 -31.08 -11.90 -29.72
C THR A 33 -30.00 -11.58 -30.75
N VAL A 34 -29.03 -10.74 -30.39
CA VAL A 34 -27.81 -10.57 -31.20
C VAL A 34 -26.82 -11.68 -30.84
N VAL A 35 -26.86 -12.75 -31.64
CA VAL A 35 -25.81 -13.78 -31.66
C VAL A 35 -24.56 -13.19 -32.33
N VAL A 36 -23.44 -13.20 -31.63
CA VAL A 36 -22.11 -12.90 -32.20
C VAL A 36 -21.22 -14.13 -31.96
N PRO A 37 -20.56 -14.70 -32.99
CA PRO A 37 -19.88 -15.99 -32.88
C PRO A 37 -18.61 -15.94 -32.01
N PRO A 38 -18.15 -17.09 -31.48
CA PRO A 38 -16.84 -17.20 -30.86
C PRO A 38 -15.76 -17.15 -31.95
N SER A 39 -15.13 -15.99 -32.10
CA SER A 39 -13.87 -15.88 -32.85
C SER A 39 -12.69 -16.22 -31.94
N ASP A 40 -12.37 -17.51 -31.87
CA ASP A 40 -11.02 -17.94 -31.51
C ASP A 40 -10.04 -17.31 -32.49
N THR A 41 -9.18 -16.43 -32.00
CA THR A 41 -7.96 -16.04 -32.72
C THR A 41 -6.87 -15.79 -31.70
N GLY A 42 -6.11 -16.84 -31.40
CA GLY A 42 -4.86 -16.69 -30.67
C GLY A 42 -3.93 -15.76 -31.44
N THR A 43 -3.59 -14.62 -30.86
CA THR A 43 -2.46 -13.81 -31.31
C THR A 43 -1.37 -13.90 -30.24
N ALA A 44 -0.36 -14.72 -30.51
CA ALA A 44 0.88 -14.69 -29.75
C ALA A 44 1.56 -13.35 -30.06
N ALA A 45 1.69 -12.50 -29.04
CA ALA A 45 2.36 -11.20 -29.11
C ALA A 45 3.51 -11.13 -28.08
N GLU A 46 4.38 -12.13 -28.12
CA GLU A 46 5.82 -11.92 -27.91
C GLU A 46 6.42 -11.54 -29.28
N PRO A 47 7.50 -10.72 -29.40
CA PRO A 47 8.34 -10.07 -28.40
C PRO A 47 8.11 -8.53 -28.36
N SER A 48 8.58 -7.78 -27.36
CA SER A 48 10.00 -7.43 -27.30
C SER A 48 10.42 -6.84 -25.96
N THR A 49 11.49 -7.44 -25.44
CA THR A 49 12.45 -6.85 -24.50
C THR A 49 12.64 -5.35 -24.69
N LYS A 50 12.22 -4.57 -23.70
CA LYS A 50 12.89 -3.29 -23.39
C LYS A 50 13.38 -3.31 -21.96
N SER A 51 14.32 -4.23 -21.72
CA SER A 51 15.25 -4.18 -20.60
C SER A 51 15.99 -2.85 -20.64
N ARG A 52 15.40 -1.81 -20.05
CA ARG A 52 16.15 -0.61 -19.65
C ARG A 52 16.94 -1.01 -18.40
N ALA A 53 18.01 -1.76 -18.64
CA ALA A 53 19.07 -1.94 -17.68
C ALA A 53 19.67 -0.57 -17.40
N SER A 54 19.16 0.09 -16.35
CA SER A 54 19.83 1.23 -15.75
C SER A 54 21.07 0.70 -15.04
N SER A 55 22.15 0.50 -15.80
CA SER A 55 23.47 0.25 -15.23
C SER A 55 23.82 1.42 -14.30
N PRO A 56 24.08 1.20 -13.00
CA PRO A 56 24.55 2.28 -12.15
C PRO A 56 25.96 2.66 -12.61
N THR A 57 26.12 3.89 -13.10
CA THR A 57 27.43 4.47 -13.41
C THR A 57 28.28 4.42 -12.15
N SER A 58 29.40 3.69 -12.22
CA SER A 58 30.33 3.59 -11.10
C SER A 58 31.25 4.81 -11.10
N GLU A 59 30.93 5.79 -10.25
CA GLU A 59 31.89 6.81 -9.81
C GLU A 59 32.26 6.53 -8.35
N GLY A 60 33.57 6.47 -8.08
CA GLY A 60 34.09 5.88 -6.85
C GLY A 60 34.52 6.88 -5.77
N ALA A 61 34.72 6.33 -4.58
CA ALA A 61 35.42 6.90 -3.42
C ALA A 61 34.73 8.08 -2.67
N ASP A 62 33.95 7.74 -1.63
CA ASP A 62 34.46 7.85 -0.25
C ASP A 62 33.71 6.94 0.76
N SER A 63 34.48 6.15 1.51
CA SER A 63 34.24 5.63 2.87
C SER A 63 32.82 5.27 3.34
N GLY A 64 32.13 4.39 2.61
CA GLY A 64 31.02 3.60 3.17
C GLY A 64 30.26 2.83 2.10
N GLN A 65 30.40 1.49 2.08
CA GLN A 65 29.67 0.61 1.16
C GLN A 65 28.17 0.93 1.23
N ARG A 66 27.65 1.53 0.16
CA ARG A 66 26.22 1.83 0.03
C ARG A 66 25.49 0.51 -0.20
N ALA A 67 24.47 0.23 0.60
CA ALA A 67 23.60 -0.91 0.36
C ALA A 67 22.96 -0.80 -1.04
N SER A 68 22.88 -1.93 -1.74
CA SER A 68 22.39 -2.04 -3.10
C SER A 68 21.43 -3.23 -3.22
N LEU A 69 20.72 -3.32 -4.35
CA LEU A 69 19.86 -4.47 -4.63
C LEU A 69 20.64 -5.81 -4.68
N ALA A 70 21.94 -5.77 -4.99
CA ALA A 70 22.79 -6.97 -5.03
C ALA A 70 23.13 -7.51 -3.62
N ASP A 71 22.96 -6.69 -2.58
CA ASP A 71 23.18 -7.09 -1.18
C ASP A 71 21.93 -7.71 -0.52
N LEU A 72 20.79 -7.70 -1.22
CA LEU A 72 19.52 -8.24 -0.71
C LEU A 72 19.39 -9.76 -0.95
N PRO A 73 18.60 -10.46 -0.12
CA PRO A 73 18.23 -11.85 -0.36
C PRO A 73 17.56 -12.07 -1.73
N GLY A 74 17.80 -13.22 -2.37
CA GLY A 74 17.33 -13.51 -3.75
C GLY A 74 15.81 -13.55 -3.97
N ASN A 75 15.01 -13.50 -2.91
CA ASN A 75 13.56 -13.29 -2.93
C ASN A 75 13.14 -11.80 -3.02
N ALA A 76 14.11 -10.87 -3.05
CA ALA A 76 13.85 -9.44 -3.16
C ALA A 76 13.44 -9.03 -4.57
N THR A 77 12.28 -8.37 -4.72
CA THR A 77 11.87 -7.72 -5.97
C THR A 77 11.73 -6.21 -5.75
N PRO A 78 12.54 -5.35 -6.40
CA PRO A 78 12.51 -3.91 -6.19
C PRO A 78 11.17 -3.30 -6.66
N VAL A 79 10.69 -2.27 -5.95
CA VAL A 79 9.44 -1.57 -6.26
C VAL A 79 9.59 -0.05 -6.12
N GLY A 80 8.76 0.71 -6.85
CA GLY A 80 8.96 2.14 -7.06
C GLY A 80 10.23 2.47 -7.86
N ASN A 81 10.60 3.76 -7.88
CA ASN A 81 11.73 4.26 -8.67
C ASN A 81 13.09 4.29 -7.92
N GLY A 82 13.12 3.84 -6.66
CA GLY A 82 14.32 3.88 -5.82
C GLY A 82 14.86 5.28 -5.55
N GLY A 83 16.10 5.36 -5.07
CA GLY A 83 16.80 6.63 -4.88
C GLY A 83 18.24 6.49 -4.38
N ASP A 84 18.98 7.59 -4.53
CA ASP A 84 20.43 7.67 -4.29
C ASP A 84 20.81 8.12 -2.86
N THR A 85 19.88 8.10 -1.90
CA THR A 85 20.19 8.32 -0.47
C THR A 85 19.76 7.11 0.39
N LYS A 86 20.18 7.05 1.66
CA LYS A 86 19.85 5.90 2.54
C LYS A 86 18.33 5.78 2.73
N PHE A 87 17.83 4.55 2.70
CA PHE A 87 16.43 4.19 2.92
C PHE A 87 15.45 4.88 1.95
N THR A 88 15.85 4.97 0.67
CA THR A 88 14.99 5.51 -0.42
C THR A 88 14.66 4.48 -1.49
N SER A 89 15.24 3.29 -1.42
CA SER A 89 14.89 2.15 -2.25
C SER A 89 14.18 1.09 -1.42
N GLN A 90 13.23 0.37 -2.02
CA GLN A 90 12.48 -0.68 -1.33
C GLN A 90 12.16 -1.86 -2.26
N ALA A 91 11.91 -3.02 -1.66
CA ALA A 91 11.60 -4.26 -2.34
C ALA A 91 10.60 -5.11 -1.56
N THR A 92 9.77 -5.88 -2.27
CA THR A 92 9.02 -7.00 -1.68
C THR A 92 9.99 -8.13 -1.33
N GLY A 93 9.69 -8.92 -0.31
CA GLY A 93 10.49 -10.07 0.12
C GLY A 93 9.67 -11.34 0.38
N SER A 94 8.37 -11.35 0.10
CA SER A 94 7.55 -12.57 0.13
C SER A 94 6.39 -12.48 -0.85
N GLU A 95 5.87 -13.64 -1.28
CA GLU A 95 4.67 -13.75 -2.13
C GLU A 95 3.40 -13.12 -1.53
N HIS A 96 3.37 -12.96 -0.21
CA HIS A 96 2.30 -12.26 0.51
C HIS A 96 2.47 -10.72 0.54
N THR A 97 3.58 -10.21 0.00
CA THR A 97 3.91 -8.78 -0.01
C THR A 97 3.67 -8.20 -1.39
N SER A 98 2.56 -7.49 -1.57
CA SER A 98 2.26 -6.76 -2.80
C SER A 98 3.11 -5.50 -2.95
N SER A 99 3.47 -5.12 -4.18
CA SER A 99 4.27 -3.91 -4.45
C SER A 99 3.70 -2.63 -3.83
N PRO A 100 2.38 -2.33 -3.92
CA PRO A 100 1.82 -1.13 -3.28
C PRO A 100 1.89 -1.14 -1.75
N PHE A 101 2.01 -2.33 -1.13
CA PHE A 101 2.24 -2.41 0.31
C PHE A 101 3.72 -2.19 0.65
N ALA A 102 4.65 -2.75 -0.13
CA ALA A 102 6.09 -2.50 0.05
C ALA A 102 6.46 -1.02 -0.17
N GLU A 103 5.82 -0.32 -1.11
CA GLU A 103 5.98 1.13 -1.30
C GLU A 103 5.50 1.91 -0.06
N ALA A 104 4.30 1.62 0.46
CA ALA A 104 3.77 2.26 1.67
C ALA A 104 4.63 1.99 2.92
N VAL A 105 5.29 0.82 3.00
CA VAL A 105 6.24 0.50 4.08
C VAL A 105 7.54 1.28 3.91
N GLY A 106 8.07 1.39 2.69
CA GLY A 106 9.25 2.20 2.39
C GLY A 106 9.06 3.69 2.69
N GLU A 107 7.88 4.23 2.38
CA GLU A 107 7.46 5.59 2.75
C GLU A 107 7.40 5.78 4.28
N ALA A 108 6.60 4.96 4.98
CA ALA A 108 6.47 5.05 6.43
C ALA A 108 7.80 4.86 7.19
N PHE A 109 8.70 4.00 6.67
CA PHE A 109 10.04 3.83 7.21
C PHE A 109 10.88 5.10 7.05
N ARG A 110 10.90 5.67 5.84
CA ARG A 110 11.68 6.85 5.48
C ARG A 110 11.21 8.09 6.25
N ASP A 111 9.91 8.26 6.43
CA ASP A 111 9.35 9.39 7.18
C ASP A 111 9.77 9.36 8.66
N GLU A 112 9.63 8.21 9.33
CA GLU A 112 10.05 8.07 10.73
C GLU A 112 11.58 8.14 10.88
N TYR A 113 12.34 7.65 9.90
CA TYR A 113 13.79 7.84 9.82
C TYR A 113 14.18 9.32 9.68
N TYR A 114 13.54 10.09 8.79
CA TYR A 114 13.84 11.51 8.64
C TYR A 114 13.40 12.34 9.84
N LYS A 115 12.32 11.95 10.53
CA LYS A 115 11.83 12.59 11.75
C LYS A 115 12.71 12.34 12.97
N THR A 116 13.16 11.10 13.20
CA THR A 116 13.91 10.71 14.40
C THR A 116 15.43 10.64 14.21
N LYS A 117 15.89 10.67 12.95
CA LYS A 117 17.27 10.36 12.53
C LYS A 117 17.76 8.97 12.95
N LYS A 118 16.84 8.05 13.22
CA LYS A 118 17.11 6.66 13.63
C LYS A 118 16.19 5.70 12.88
N PRO A 119 16.65 4.51 12.49
CA PRO A 119 15.76 3.52 11.91
C PRO A 119 14.64 3.12 12.89
N PRO A 120 13.36 3.13 12.46
CA PRO A 120 12.27 2.64 13.29
C PRO A 120 12.44 1.13 13.54
N THR A 121 12.16 0.67 14.76
CA THR A 121 12.12 -0.76 15.12
C THR A 121 10.74 -1.37 14.94
N SER A 122 9.71 -0.53 14.80
CA SER A 122 8.32 -0.91 14.62
C SER A 122 7.60 0.13 13.78
N LEU A 123 6.70 -0.30 12.89
CA LEU A 123 5.86 0.56 12.06
C LEU A 123 4.40 0.08 12.12
N HIS A 124 3.46 1.01 11.90
CA HIS A 124 2.06 0.71 11.64
C HIS A 124 1.71 1.27 10.25
N VAL A 125 1.54 0.38 9.28
CA VAL A 125 1.44 0.77 7.86
C VAL A 125 0.07 0.38 7.32
N TYR A 126 -0.64 1.35 6.74
CA TYR A 126 -1.89 1.11 6.03
C TYR A 126 -1.64 0.44 4.69
N SER A 127 -2.32 -0.66 4.39
CA SER A 127 -2.22 -1.34 3.10
C SER A 127 -3.23 -0.78 2.09
N PRO A 128 -2.77 -0.21 0.96
CA PRO A 128 -3.67 0.20 -0.12
C PRO A 128 -4.45 -0.97 -0.73
N VAL A 129 -3.93 -2.20 -0.62
CA VAL A 129 -4.51 -3.41 -1.21
C VAL A 129 -5.62 -3.99 -0.33
N THR A 130 -5.36 -4.24 0.96
CA THR A 130 -6.35 -4.90 1.85
C THR A 130 -7.19 -3.92 2.67
N LYS A 131 -6.90 -2.61 2.58
CA LYS A 131 -7.54 -1.53 3.33
C LYS A 131 -7.42 -1.67 4.86
N LYS A 132 -6.39 -2.36 5.33
CA LYS A 132 -6.10 -2.61 6.75
C LYS A 132 -4.72 -2.08 7.15
N THR A 133 -4.57 -1.68 8.40
CA THR A 133 -3.28 -1.32 8.99
C THR A 133 -2.60 -2.55 9.56
N TYR A 134 -1.32 -2.75 9.22
CA TYR A 134 -0.49 -3.85 9.74
C TYR A 134 0.63 -3.32 10.62
N SER A 135 0.87 -4.01 11.74
CA SER A 135 2.08 -3.81 12.55
C SER A 135 3.23 -4.57 11.93
N MET A 136 4.37 -3.91 11.75
CA MET A 136 5.62 -4.49 11.28
C MET A 136 6.74 -4.24 12.28
N LYS A 137 7.68 -5.18 12.37
CA LYS A 137 8.95 -5.09 13.11
C LYS A 137 10.08 -4.97 12.11
N CYS A 138 10.91 -3.96 12.29
CA CYS A 138 12.02 -3.65 11.41
C CYS A 138 13.34 -3.87 12.14
N THR A 139 14.26 -4.55 11.47
CA THR A 139 15.64 -4.76 11.93
C THR A 139 16.58 -4.21 10.86
N VAL A 140 17.68 -3.56 11.24
CA VAL A 140 18.64 -2.99 10.28
C VAL A 140 19.99 -3.66 10.46
N SER A 141 20.55 -4.14 9.35
CA SER A 141 21.91 -4.66 9.26
C SER A 141 22.54 -4.15 7.97
N ASN A 142 23.81 -3.71 8.01
CA ASN A 142 24.54 -3.25 6.82
C ASN A 142 23.83 -2.17 5.98
N ASN A 143 23.05 -1.28 6.62
CA ASN A 143 22.16 -0.29 5.98
C ASN A 143 20.95 -0.84 5.22
N ILE A 144 20.65 -2.14 5.33
CA ILE A 144 19.41 -2.75 4.83
C ILE A 144 18.47 -2.94 6.01
N ALA A 145 17.30 -2.31 5.95
CA ALA A 145 16.20 -2.57 6.86
C ALA A 145 15.35 -3.72 6.34
N THR A 146 15.17 -4.76 7.16
CA THR A 146 14.21 -5.84 6.92
C THR A 146 13.02 -5.63 7.84
N CYS A 147 11.90 -5.21 7.26
CA CYS A 147 10.62 -5.06 7.95
C CYS A 147 9.75 -6.30 7.71
N THR A 148 9.33 -6.95 8.79
CA THR A 148 8.48 -8.15 8.76
C THR A 148 7.20 -7.93 9.56
N GLY A 149 6.06 -8.46 9.12
CA GLY A 149 4.83 -8.33 9.91
C GLY A 149 3.55 -8.77 9.22
N GLY A 150 2.42 -8.55 9.89
CA GLY A 150 1.09 -8.88 9.40
C GLY A 150 0.99 -10.32 8.87
N ASN A 151 0.47 -10.44 7.64
CA ASN A 151 0.23 -11.71 6.96
C ASN A 151 1.53 -12.28 6.33
N ARG A 152 2.59 -12.52 7.11
CA ARG A 152 3.91 -12.96 6.61
C ARG A 152 4.50 -12.01 5.54
N ALA A 153 4.23 -10.72 5.66
CA ALA A 153 4.85 -9.73 4.79
C ALA A 153 6.32 -9.54 5.16
N ILE A 154 7.17 -9.39 4.15
CA ILE A 154 8.60 -9.07 4.26
C ILE A 154 8.86 -7.94 3.26
N VAL A 155 9.41 -6.83 3.74
CA VAL A 155 9.81 -5.68 2.93
C VAL A 155 11.26 -5.35 3.28
N TYR A 156 12.06 -5.10 2.25
CA TYR A 156 13.41 -4.57 2.40
C TYR A 156 13.43 -3.08 2.04
N VAL A 157 14.19 -2.28 2.79
CA VAL A 157 14.38 -0.83 2.53
C VAL A 157 15.87 -0.48 2.69
N TRP A 158 16.47 0.24 1.75
CA TRP A 158 17.91 0.56 1.73
C TRP A 158 18.24 1.94 1.11
#